data_AF-A0AAD4MW12-F1
#
_entry.id   AF-A0AAD4MW12-F1
#
_cell.length_a   1.000
_cell.length_b   1.000
_cell.length_c   1.000
_cell.angle_alpha   90.00
_cell.angle_beta   90.00
_cell.angle_gamma   90.00
#
_symmetry.space_group_name_H-M   'P 1'
#
loop_
_entity.id
_entity.type
_entity.pdbx_description
1 polymer ?
#
loop_
_entity_poly.entity_id
_entity_poly.type
_entity_poly.pdbx_seq_one_letter_code
_entity_poly.pdbx_strand_id
1 'polypeptide(L)'
;MVCEKCTSKLAKLATVHTNKSSPGSSRVTNENKLISSAQKFKAGRDEFKKCRICKKMTHHISAHYCQSCAYQKGICPFCGRKVLETKNYRQSGV
;
A
#
# COMPACT_ATOMS: atom_id res chain seq x y z
N MET A 1 2.30 -4.43 -9.37
CA MET A 1 3.74 -4.69 -9.55
C MET A 1 4.51 -3.38 -9.37
N VAL A 2 5.26 -3.20 -8.29
CA VAL A 2 5.98 -1.95 -8.01
C VAL A 2 7.43 -2.10 -8.46
N CYS A 3 8.01 -1.10 -9.14
CA CYS A 3 9.42 -1.14 -9.52
C CYS A 3 10.34 -0.90 -8.32
N GLU A 4 11.58 -1.36 -8.39
CA GLU A 4 12.57 -1.24 -7.30
C GLU A 4 12.70 0.19 -6.77
N LYS A 5 12.70 1.18 -7.67
CA LYS A 5 12.80 2.61 -7.34
C LYS A 5 11.60 3.16 -6.56
N CYS A 6 10.45 2.50 -6.65
CA CYS A 6 9.22 2.91 -5.96
C CYS A 6 8.89 2.04 -4.75
N THR A 7 9.73 1.07 -4.38
CA THR A 7 9.54 0.24 -3.18
C THR A 7 9.48 1.08 -1.91
N SER A 8 10.26 2.15 -1.85
CA SER A 8 10.26 3.13 -0.76
C SER A 8 8.93 3.89 -0.59
N LYS A 9 8.09 3.94 -1.62
CA LYS A 9 6.77 4.60 -1.60
C LYS A 9 5.66 3.68 -1.09
N LEU A 10 5.95 2.40 -0.87
CA LEU A 10 4.99 1.50 -0.25
C LEU A 10 4.81 1.89 1.22
N ALA A 11 3.55 1.98 1.64
CA ALA A 11 3.24 2.10 3.06
C ALA A 11 3.80 0.88 3.78
N LYS A 12 4.50 1.10 4.89
CA LYS A 12 4.90 0.00 5.78
C LYS A 12 3.63 -0.68 6.28
N LEU A 13 3.57 -2.00 6.16
CA LEU A 13 2.51 -2.79 6.75
C LEU A 13 2.38 -2.42 8.23
N ALA A 14 1.15 -2.40 8.74
CA ALA A 14 0.89 -2.36 10.17
C ALA A 14 1.39 -3.67 10.79
N THR A 15 2.70 -3.83 10.86
CA THR A 15 3.33 -4.87 11.65
C THR A 15 3.00 -4.58 13.09
N VAL A 16 2.69 -5.63 13.84
CA VAL A 16 2.68 -5.59 15.31
C VAL A 16 4.01 -4.96 15.69
N HIS A 17 3.95 -3.81 16.37
CA HIS A 17 5.13 -3.06 16.82
C HIS A 17 6.25 -4.04 17.21
N THR A 18 7.41 -3.95 16.56
CA THR A 18 8.63 -4.50 17.16
C THR A 18 8.79 -3.71 18.46
N ASN A 19 8.42 -4.33 19.58
CA ASN A 19 8.50 -3.69 20.87
C ASN A 19 9.93 -3.17 21.02
N LYS A 20 10.12 -1.84 21.03
CA LYS A 20 11.30 -1.31 21.69
C LYS A 20 11.11 -1.72 23.14
N SER A 21 11.86 -2.72 23.59
CA SER A 21 11.94 -3.11 24.99
C SER A 21 12.61 -1.97 25.76
N SER A 22 11.91 -0.86 25.93
CA SER A 22 12.31 0.19 26.86
C SER A 22 12.13 -0.38 28.27
N PRO A 23 13.15 -0.28 29.14
CA PRO A 23 13.05 -0.77 30.50
C PRO A 23 11.93 0.02 31.21
N GLY A 24 10.84 -0.67 31.58
CA GLY A 24 9.64 -0.07 32.17
C GLY A 24 8.35 -0.22 31.37
N SER A 25 8.39 -0.73 30.13
CA SER A 25 7.17 -0.99 29.35
C SER A 25 6.45 -2.26 29.83
N SER A 26 5.64 -2.12 30.89
CA SER A 26 4.74 -3.20 31.32
C SER A 26 3.78 -3.54 30.18
N ARG A 27 3.74 -4.82 29.78
CA ARG A 27 2.78 -5.29 28.77
C ARG A 27 1.39 -5.24 29.40
N VAL A 28 0.54 -4.34 28.93
CA VAL A 28 -0.88 -4.38 29.28
C VAL A 28 -1.48 -5.59 28.56
N THR A 29 -1.81 -6.62 29.34
CA THR A 29 -2.54 -7.80 28.87
C THR A 29 -4.03 -7.42 28.73
N ASN A 30 -4.76 -8.02 27.79
CA ASN A 30 -6.18 -7.72 27.50
C ASN A 30 -6.50 -6.33 26.90
N GLU A 31 -5.60 -5.74 26.12
CA GLU A 31 -5.95 -4.60 25.25
C GLU A 31 -6.00 -4.99 23.76
N ASN A 32 -6.96 -4.41 23.03
CA ASN A 32 -6.99 -4.46 21.57
C ASN A 32 -5.94 -3.50 21.02
N LYS A 33 -4.71 -3.96 20.78
CA LYS A 33 -3.58 -3.15 20.27
C LYS A 33 -3.82 -2.51 18.90
N LEU A 34 -4.75 -3.07 18.13
CA LEU A 34 -5.24 -2.49 16.87
C LEU A 34 -6.10 -1.23 17.12
N ILE A 35 -6.74 -1.14 18.29
CA ILE A 35 -7.68 -0.07 18.68
C ILE A 35 -7.06 0.91 19.69
N SER A 36 -6.16 0.49 20.59
CA SER A 36 -5.55 1.37 21.59
C SER A 36 -4.31 2.13 21.11
N SER A 37 -3.72 1.76 19.97
CA SER A 37 -2.52 2.43 19.47
C SER A 37 -2.81 3.87 19.01
N ALA A 38 -2.13 4.83 19.62
CA ALA A 38 -2.11 6.23 19.17
C ALA A 38 -1.54 6.37 17.73
N GLN A 39 -0.79 5.37 17.27
CA GLN A 39 -0.21 5.28 15.92
C GLN A 39 -1.09 4.54 14.91
N LYS A 40 -2.42 4.58 15.07
CA LYS A 40 -3.33 4.11 14.02
C LYS A 40 -3.05 4.85 12.72
N PHE A 41 -2.97 4.09 11.64
CA PHE A 41 -3.01 4.64 10.30
C PHE A 41 -4.38 5.29 10.06
N LYS A 42 -4.45 6.62 10.21
CA LYS A 42 -5.62 7.43 9.92
C LYS A 42 -5.48 7.98 8.50
N ALA A 43 -5.88 7.19 7.51
CA ALA A 43 -5.82 7.64 6.14
C ALA A 43 -6.84 8.77 5.91
N GLY A 44 -6.36 9.96 5.55
CA GLY A 44 -7.24 11.04 5.10
C GLY A 44 -7.87 10.68 3.76
N ARG A 45 -9.15 11.00 3.55
CA ARG A 45 -9.81 10.69 2.25
C ARG A 45 -9.09 11.33 1.07
N ASP A 46 -8.43 12.48 1.28
CA ASP A 46 -7.70 13.23 0.25
C ASP A 46 -6.32 12.65 -0.09
N GLU A 47 -5.82 11.70 0.69
CA GLU A 47 -4.49 11.09 0.47
C GLU A 47 -4.52 10.05 -0.67
N PHE A 48 -5.71 9.53 -0.97
CA PHE A 48 -5.93 8.58 -2.07
C PHE A 48 -6.33 9.31 -3.34
N LYS A 49 -5.51 9.16 -4.38
CA LYS A 49 -5.79 9.75 -5.68
C LYS A 49 -6.73 8.84 -6.47
N LYS A 50 -7.40 9.41 -7.49
CA LYS A 50 -8.15 8.61 -8.47
C LYS A 50 -7.19 8.02 -9.50
N CYS A 51 -7.43 6.78 -9.91
CA CYS A 51 -6.69 6.12 -10.98
C CYS A 51 -6.86 6.88 -12.30
N ARG A 52 -5.75 7.14 -13.00
CA ARG A 52 -5.79 7.85 -14.29
C ARG A 52 -6.49 7.09 -15.43
N ILE A 53 -6.66 5.78 -15.31
CA ILE A 53 -7.25 4.92 -16.35
C ILE A 53 -8.75 4.71 -16.08
N CYS A 54 -9.09 4.13 -14.93
CA CYS A 54 -10.47 3.74 -14.62
C CYS A 54 -11.19 4.72 -13.67
N LYS A 55 -10.52 5.79 -13.22
CA LYS A 55 -11.05 6.82 -12.31
C LYS A 55 -11.51 6.33 -10.93
N LYS A 56 -11.39 5.03 -10.63
CA LYS A 56 -11.62 4.44 -9.30
C LYS A 56 -10.55 4.92 -8.30
N MET A 57 -10.88 4.91 -7.01
CA MET A 57 -9.93 5.28 -5.95
C MET A 57 -8.77 4.30 -5.88
N THR A 58 -7.55 4.80 -5.67
CA THR A 58 -6.35 3.95 -5.55
C THR A 58 -6.19 3.39 -4.14
N HIS A 59 -5.67 2.16 -4.03
CA HIS A 59 -5.46 1.49 -2.73
C HIS A 59 -4.24 2.01 -1.95
N HIS A 60 -3.25 2.58 -2.63
CA HIS A 60 -2.05 3.12 -1.99
C HIS A 60 -2.08 4.65 -1.99
N ILE A 61 -1.54 5.23 -0.93
CA ILE A 61 -1.35 6.68 -0.81
C ILE A 61 -0.43 7.16 -1.94
N SER A 62 -0.82 8.25 -2.61
CA SER A 62 -0.06 8.85 -3.71
C SER A 62 0.17 7.95 -4.94
N ALA A 63 -0.53 6.83 -5.09
CA ALA A 63 -0.50 6.06 -6.34
C ALA A 63 -1.26 6.79 -7.46
N HIS A 64 -0.83 6.59 -8.71
CA HIS A 64 -1.48 7.15 -9.90
C HIS A 64 -2.41 6.16 -10.60
N TYR A 65 -2.18 4.86 -10.40
CA TYR A 65 -2.95 3.78 -11.02
C TYR A 65 -3.45 2.81 -9.95
N CYS A 66 -4.65 2.25 -10.13
CA CYS A 66 -5.16 1.19 -9.28
C CYS A 66 -4.43 -0.13 -9.57
N GLN A 67 -4.49 -1.06 -8.63
CA GLN A 67 -3.79 -2.34 -8.73
C GLN A 67 -4.25 -3.15 -9.96
N SER A 68 -5.55 -3.15 -10.26
CA SER A 68 -6.10 -3.88 -11.41
C SER A 68 -5.58 -3.35 -12.74
N CYS A 69 -5.66 -2.03 -12.98
CA CYS A 69 -5.16 -1.43 -14.22
C CYS A 69 -3.63 -1.53 -14.32
N ALA A 70 -2.91 -1.38 -13.20
CA ALA A 70 -1.47 -1.53 -13.17
C ALA A 70 -1.05 -2.97 -13.52
N TYR A 71 -1.79 -3.96 -13.02
CA TYR A 71 -1.58 -5.37 -13.34
C TYR A 71 -1.89 -5.66 -14.81
N GLN A 72 -3.09 -5.31 -15.30
CA GLN A 72 -3.50 -5.55 -16.69
C GLN A 72 -2.53 -4.97 -17.73
N LYS A 73 -1.95 -3.80 -17.44
CA LYS A 73 -1.01 -3.13 -18.34
C LYS A 73 0.46 -3.43 -18.06
N GLY A 74 0.78 -4.21 -17.02
CA GLY A 74 2.15 -4.50 -16.62
C GLY A 74 2.95 -3.26 -16.22
N ILE A 75 2.31 -2.25 -15.62
CA ILE A 75 2.93 -0.97 -15.24
C ILE A 75 3.07 -0.79 -13.72
N CYS A 76 4.00 0.07 -13.30
CA CYS A 76 4.13 0.46 -11.91
C CYS A 76 3.02 1.42 -11.45
N PRO A 77 2.31 1.15 -10.33
CA PRO A 77 1.24 2.02 -9.81
C PRO A 77 1.66 3.46 -9.49
N PHE A 78 2.93 3.68 -9.16
CA PHE A 78 3.45 4.97 -8.69
C PHE A 78 4.12 5.79 -9.77
N CYS A 79 4.79 5.17 -10.73
CA CYS A 79 5.54 5.89 -11.77
C CYS A 79 5.11 5.58 -13.21
N GLY A 80 4.25 4.59 -13.42
CA GLY A 80 3.75 4.23 -14.75
C GLY A 80 4.76 3.54 -15.67
N ARG A 81 6.01 3.33 -15.23
CA ARG A 81 6.99 2.56 -16.01
C ARG A 81 6.50 1.13 -16.23
N LYS A 82 6.76 0.60 -17.42
CA LYS A 82 6.48 -0.79 -17.78
C LYS A 82 7.44 -1.70 -17.01
N VAL A 83 6.88 -2.64 -16.25
CA VAL A 83 7.61 -3.64 -15.45
C VAL A 83 7.61 -4.99 -16.16
N LEU A 84 6.56 -5.28 -16.93
CA LEU A 84 6.41 -6.53 -17.66
C LEU A 84 5.84 -6.25 -19.06
N GLU A 85 6.28 -7.02 -20.05
CA GLU A 85 5.62 -7.11 -21.35
C GLU A 85 4.42 -8.04 -21.28
N THR A 86 3.20 -7.52 -21.52
CA THR A 86 1.96 -8.26 -21.30
C THR A 86 1.43 -9.00 -22.54
N LYS A 87 2.13 -8.92 -23.68
CA LYS A 87 1.68 -9.44 -24.98
C LYS A 87 1.27 -10.91 -24.95
N ASN A 88 2.03 -11.73 -24.22
CA ASN A 88 1.83 -13.18 -24.14
C ASN A 88 1.19 -13.62 -22.81
N TYR A 89 0.75 -12.67 -21.98
CA TYR A 89 0.23 -12.96 -20.65
C TYR A 89 -1.24 -12.54 -20.53
N ARG A 90 -2.10 -13.45 -20.08
CA ARG A 90 -3.48 -13.11 -19.74
C ARG A 90 -3.55 -12.47 -18.35
N GLN A 91 -3.23 -11.18 -18.29
CA GLN A 91 -3.27 -10.40 -17.06
C GLN A 91 -4.67 -9.83 -16.77
N SER A 92 -5.69 -10.68 -16.75
CA SER A 92 -7.02 -10.30 -16.23
C SER A 92 -7.07 -10.50 -14.72
N GLY A 93 -7.49 -9.48 -13.97
CA GLY A 93 -7.97 -9.67 -12.60
C GLY A 93 -9.45 -10.09 -12.66
N VAL A 94 -9.84 -11.04 -11.80
CA VAL A 94 -11.18 -11.63 -11.68
C VAL A 94 -12.31 -10.64 -11.97
#